data_AF-I2H937-F1
#
_entry.id   AF-I2H937-F1
#
_cell.length_a   1.000
_cell.length_b   1.000
_cell.length_c   1.000
_cell.angle_alpha   90.00
_cell.angle_beta   90.00
_cell.angle_gamma   90.00
#
_symmetry.space_group_name_H-M   'P 1'
#
loop_
_entity.id
_entity.type
_entity.pdbx_description
1 polymer ?
#
loop_
_entity_poly.entity_id
_entity_poly.type
_entity_poly.pdbx_seq_one_letter_code
_entity_poly.pdbx_strand_id
1 'polypeptide(L)'
;MNFEELKAKGNISFKNGSYSEAISWYNRCISIDPSNPIGYSNKAMALLKADRFDEAITTCEKGLQLISKEDPENLIKQKLEYRLQSAKSSLRDYQKNYIPIEINEVDELHSEFSSL
;
A
#
# COMPACT_ATOMS: atom_id res chain seq x y z
N MET A 1 13.15 -5.89 20.78
CA MET A 1 12.46 -4.61 20.58
C MET A 1 10.99 -4.81 20.86
N ASN A 2 10.37 -3.92 21.63
CA ASN A 2 8.93 -3.93 21.88
C ASN A 2 8.15 -3.17 20.79
N PHE A 3 6.83 -3.13 20.89
CA PHE A 3 5.95 -2.48 19.90
C PHE A 3 6.27 -0.99 19.72
N GLU A 4 6.47 -0.26 20.80
CA GLU A 4 6.73 1.17 20.76
C GLU A 4 8.08 1.49 20.12
N GLU A 5 9.11 0.70 20.41
CA GLU A 5 10.43 0.83 19.79
C GLU A 5 10.39 0.55 18.28
N LEU A 6 9.69 -0.51 17.87
CA LEU A 6 9.51 -0.85 16.45
C LEU A 6 8.72 0.23 15.72
N LYS A 7 7.63 0.71 16.34
CA LYS A 7 6.80 1.80 15.82
C LYS A 7 7.62 3.08 15.68
N ALA A 8 8.44 3.42 16.67
CA ALA A 8 9.31 4.59 16.62
C ALA A 8 10.30 4.52 15.46
N LYS A 9 10.95 3.36 15.25
CA LYS A 9 11.83 3.15 14.07
C LYS A 9 11.08 3.30 12.76
N GLY A 10 9.90 2.69 12.64
CA GLY A 10 9.05 2.85 11.45
C GLY A 10 8.65 4.30 11.21
N ASN A 11 8.33 5.05 12.25
CA ASN A 11 8.00 6.48 12.15
C ASN A 11 9.20 7.32 11.70
N ILE A 12 10.42 6.99 12.17
CA ILE A 12 11.65 7.67 11.74
C ILE A 12 11.90 7.40 10.25
N SER A 13 11.89 6.13 9.83
CA SER A 13 12.07 5.78 8.41
C SER A 13 10.99 6.44 7.53
N PHE A 14 9.74 6.50 7.99
CA PHE A 14 8.66 7.16 7.28
C PHE A 14 8.90 8.67 7.12
N LYS A 15 9.34 9.36 8.19
CA LYS A 15 9.68 10.79 8.14
C LYS A 15 10.86 11.08 7.20
N ASN A 16 11.79 10.13 7.07
CA ASN A 16 12.92 10.21 6.16
C ASN A 16 12.57 9.87 4.70
N GLY A 17 11.28 9.62 4.38
CA GLY A 17 10.85 9.18 3.05
C GLY A 17 11.24 7.74 2.70
N SER A 18 11.83 7.00 3.63
CA SER A 18 12.26 5.60 3.46
C SER A 18 11.07 4.65 3.68
N TYR A 19 10.08 4.71 2.79
CA TYR A 19 8.80 4.03 2.97
C TYR A 19 8.92 2.50 3.00
N SER A 20 9.78 1.90 2.17
CA SER A 20 10.05 0.45 2.19
C SER A 20 10.61 -0.04 3.53
N GLU A 21 11.48 0.76 4.15
CA GLU A 21 12.02 0.44 5.47
C GLU A 21 10.94 0.64 6.55
N ALA A 22 10.15 1.71 6.46
CA ALA A 22 9.02 1.95 7.36
C ALA A 22 8.03 0.78 7.34
N ILE A 23 7.68 0.27 6.15
CA ILE A 23 6.84 -0.92 5.97
C ILE A 23 7.44 -2.13 6.69
N SER A 24 8.76 -2.33 6.58
CA SER A 24 9.45 -3.44 7.24
C SER A 24 9.38 -3.34 8.77
N TRP A 25 9.52 -2.14 9.32
CA TRP A 25 9.34 -1.89 10.75
C TRP A 25 7.90 -2.11 11.22
N TYR A 26 6.90 -1.62 10.47
CA TYR A 26 5.51 -1.83 10.83
C TYR A 26 5.04 -3.29 10.65
N ASN A 27 5.63 -4.04 9.70
CA ASN A 27 5.45 -5.49 9.63
C ASN A 27 5.88 -6.16 10.94
N ARG A 28 7.03 -5.76 11.50
CA ARG A 28 7.48 -6.28 12.80
C ARG A 28 6.53 -5.88 13.94
N CYS A 29 5.95 -4.67 13.92
CA CYS A 29 4.89 -4.30 14.88
C CYS A 29 3.72 -5.29 14.81
N ILE A 30 3.22 -5.59 13.60
CA ILE A 30 2.12 -6.53 13.38
C ILE A 30 2.51 -7.96 13.78
N SER A 31 3.75 -8.38 13.55
CA SER A 31 4.20 -9.73 13.93
C SER A 31 4.22 -9.96 15.44
N ILE A 32 4.52 -8.95 16.25
CA ILE A 32 4.56 -9.09 17.71
C ILE A 32 3.22 -8.82 18.39
N ASP A 33 2.35 -8.02 17.77
CA ASP A 33 1.01 -7.71 18.26
C ASP A 33 0.03 -7.63 17.07
N PRO A 34 -0.43 -8.79 16.57
CA PRO A 34 -1.30 -8.86 15.40
C PRO A 34 -2.71 -8.32 15.67
N SER A 35 -3.09 -8.15 16.93
CA SER A 35 -4.38 -7.58 17.37
C SER A 35 -4.38 -6.06 17.42
N ASN A 36 -3.22 -5.40 17.29
CA ASN A 36 -3.14 -3.96 17.45
C ASN A 36 -3.28 -3.21 16.12
N PRO A 37 -4.38 -2.46 15.91
CA PRO A 37 -4.68 -1.82 14.63
C PRO A 37 -3.71 -0.67 14.29
N ILE A 38 -2.92 -0.18 15.25
CA ILE A 38 -1.94 0.90 15.01
C ILE A 38 -0.86 0.44 14.01
N GLY A 39 -0.39 -0.81 14.12
CA GLY A 39 0.61 -1.37 13.19
C GLY A 39 0.11 -1.38 11.75
N TYR A 40 -1.13 -1.82 11.55
CA TYR A 40 -1.81 -1.82 10.24
C TYR A 40 -2.03 -0.39 9.72
N SER A 41 -2.52 0.52 10.57
CA SER A 41 -2.72 1.93 10.22
C SER A 41 -1.44 2.59 9.71
N ASN A 42 -0.31 2.37 10.40
CA ASN A 42 0.96 2.97 10.03
C ASN A 42 1.56 2.33 8.77
N LYS A 43 1.46 1.00 8.65
CA LYS A 43 1.86 0.28 7.42
C LYS A 43 1.07 0.75 6.21
N ALA A 44 -0.25 0.90 6.33
CA ALA A 44 -1.10 1.39 5.26
C ALA A 44 -0.68 2.79 4.77
N MET A 45 -0.33 3.69 5.69
CA MET A 45 0.17 5.02 5.31
C MET A 45 1.49 4.94 4.55
N ALA A 46 2.42 4.08 4.99
CA ALA A 46 3.69 3.87 4.32
C ALA A 46 3.52 3.25 2.93
N LEU A 47 2.58 2.32 2.77
CA LEU A 47 2.24 1.72 1.46
C LEU A 47 1.63 2.75 0.50
N LEU A 48 0.73 3.62 0.99
CA LEU A 48 0.19 4.74 0.21
C LEU A 48 1.29 5.66 -0.31
N LYS A 49 2.26 6.00 0.56
CA LYS A 49 3.39 6.85 0.17
C LYS A 49 4.40 6.17 -0.75
N ALA A 50 4.34 4.85 -0.85
CA ALA A 50 5.14 4.05 -1.77
C ALA A 50 4.37 3.65 -3.04
N ASP A 51 3.19 4.24 -3.28
CA ASP A 51 2.29 3.91 -4.41
C ASP A 51 1.88 2.42 -4.51
N ARG A 52 1.94 1.69 -3.38
CA ARG A 52 1.57 0.26 -3.29
C ARG A 52 0.10 0.13 -2.86
N PHE A 53 -0.80 0.56 -3.74
CA PHE A 53 -2.21 0.78 -3.39
C PHE A 53 -2.97 -0.51 -3.03
N ASP A 54 -2.79 -1.61 -3.77
CA ASP A 54 -3.47 -2.89 -3.48
C ASP A 54 -3.12 -3.45 -2.09
N GLU A 55 -1.84 -3.35 -1.73
CA GLU A 55 -1.37 -3.77 -0.41
C GLU A 55 -1.87 -2.83 0.70
N ALA A 56 -1.99 -1.54 0.41
CA ALA A 56 -2.56 -0.58 1.35
C ALA A 56 -4.04 -0.88 1.63
N ILE A 57 -4.83 -1.20 0.60
CA ILE A 57 -6.23 -1.62 0.72
C ILE A 57 -6.34 -2.84 1.63
N THR A 58 -5.61 -3.92 1.29
CA THR A 58 -5.62 -5.17 2.06
C THR A 58 -5.18 -4.95 3.52
N THR A 59 -4.19 -4.08 3.74
CA THR A 59 -3.69 -3.76 5.08
C THR A 59 -4.73 -2.97 5.89
N CYS A 60 -5.42 -2.02 5.27
CA CYS A 60 -6.49 -1.26 5.91
C CYS A 60 -7.66 -2.17 6.32
N GLU A 61 -8.09 -3.05 5.41
CA GLU A 61 -9.21 -3.98 5.67
C GLU A 61 -8.90 -4.93 6.83
N LYS A 62 -7.67 -5.46 6.90
CA LYS A 62 -7.22 -6.25 8.07
C LYS A 62 -7.23 -5.43 9.36
N GLY A 63 -6.74 -4.19 9.33
CA GLY A 63 -6.74 -3.33 10.51
C GLY A 63 -8.15 -3.00 11.00
N LEU A 64 -9.10 -2.79 10.10
CA LEU A 64 -10.50 -2.48 10.42
C LEU A 64 -11.23 -3.68 11.04
N GLN A 65 -10.88 -4.92 10.65
CA GLN A 65 -11.44 -6.13 11.25
C GLN A 65 -11.12 -6.28 12.75
N LEU A 66 -10.08 -5.59 13.24
CA LEU A 66 -9.64 -5.64 14.64
C LEU A 66 -10.35 -4.62 15.54
N ILE A 67 -11.12 -3.69 14.97
CA ILE A 67 -11.77 -2.60 15.72
C ILE A 67 -13.27 -2.90 15.84
N SER A 68 -13.83 -2.71 17.04
CA SER A 68 -15.28 -2.82 17.23
C SER A 68 -16.03 -1.82 16.35
N LYS A 69 -17.15 -2.25 15.78
CA LYS A 69 -18.02 -1.40 14.97
C LYS A 69 -18.77 -0.36 15.81
N GLU A 70 -18.90 -0.60 17.12
CA GLU A 70 -19.70 0.18 18.06
C GLU A 70 -19.02 1.47 18.54
N ASP A 71 -17.74 1.67 18.19
CA ASP A 71 -16.96 2.86 18.52
C ASP A 71 -16.67 3.67 17.23
N PRO A 72 -17.60 4.53 16.76
CA PRO A 72 -17.39 5.37 15.59
C PRO A 72 -16.37 6.50 15.84
N GLU A 73 -16.11 6.85 17.10
CA GLU A 73 -15.17 7.90 17.48
C GLU A 73 -13.72 7.40 17.54
N ASN A 74 -13.51 6.09 17.33
CA ASN A 74 -12.19 5.50 17.31
C ASN A 74 -11.29 6.14 16.24
N LEU A 75 -10.31 6.92 16.70
CA LEU A 75 -9.40 7.65 15.82
C LEU A 75 -8.59 6.73 14.88
N ILE A 76 -8.27 5.50 15.31
CA ILE A 76 -7.54 4.56 14.46
C ILE A 76 -8.44 4.04 13.33
N LYS A 77 -9.71 3.78 13.61
CA LYS A 77 -10.72 3.40 12.62
C LYS A 77 -10.87 4.49 11.56
N GLN A 78 -11.09 5.73 11.97
CA GLN A 78 -11.23 6.88 11.06
C GLN A 78 -10.00 7.03 10.15
N LYS A 79 -8.80 6.87 10.72
CA LYS A 79 -7.55 6.91 9.95
C LYS A 79 -7.40 5.74 8.97
N LEU A 80 -7.88 4.54 9.33
CA LEU A 80 -7.87 3.37 8.44
C LEU A 80 -8.88 3.54 7.30
N GLU A 81 -10.10 4.00 7.59
CA GLU A 81 -11.15 4.27 6.59
C GLU A 81 -10.70 5.35 5.60
N TYR A 82 -10.14 6.46 6.10
CA TYR A 82 -9.57 7.51 5.25
C TYR A 82 -8.51 6.94 4.29
N ARG A 83 -7.55 6.17 4.81
CA ARG A 83 -6.48 5.57 3.98
C ARG A 83 -7.01 4.52 3.00
N LEU A 84 -8.00 3.73 3.40
CA LEU A 84 -8.65 2.77 2.51
C LEU A 84 -9.29 3.48 1.32
N GLN A 85 -10.02 4.56 1.58
CA GLN A 85 -10.64 5.38 0.54
C GLN A 85 -9.58 6.03 -0.37
N SER A 86 -8.52 6.59 0.21
CA SER A 86 -7.41 7.15 -0.57
C SER A 86 -6.75 6.09 -1.46
N ALA A 87 -6.48 4.91 -0.93
CA ALA A 87 -5.84 3.82 -1.70
C ALA A 87 -6.71 3.35 -2.86
N LYS A 88 -8.03 3.20 -2.64
CA LYS A 88 -8.99 2.84 -3.70
C LYS A 88 -9.07 3.90 -4.79
N SER A 89 -9.08 5.18 -4.42
CA SER A 89 -9.06 6.28 -5.39
C SER A 89 -7.77 6.28 -6.20
N SER A 90 -6.62 6.23 -5.53
CA SER A 90 -5.31 6.23 -6.20
C SER A 90 -5.12 5.04 -7.13
N LEU A 91 -5.55 3.84 -6.72
CA LEU A 91 -5.52 2.65 -7.57
C LEU A 91 -6.39 2.83 -8.82
N ARG A 92 -7.61 3.35 -8.67
CA ARG A 92 -8.52 3.61 -9.80
C ARG A 92 -7.92 4.62 -10.78
N ASP A 93 -7.33 5.69 -10.27
CA ASP A 93 -6.68 6.72 -11.11
C ASP A 93 -5.44 6.15 -11.80
N TYR A 94 -4.65 5.34 -11.10
CA TYR A 94 -3.50 4.64 -11.67
C TYR A 94 -3.92 3.70 -12.81
N GLN A 95 -4.98 2.92 -12.62
CA GLN A 95 -5.52 2.02 -13.64
C GLN A 95 -6.12 2.78 -14.83
N LYS A 96 -6.83 3.89 -14.60
CA LYS A 96 -7.41 4.71 -15.67
C LYS A 96 -6.34 5.33 -16.58
N ASN A 97 -5.19 5.69 -16.01
CA ASN A 97 -4.08 6.26 -16.76
C ASN A 97 -3.23 5.20 -17.49
N TYR A 98 -3.45 3.92 -17.23
CA TYR A 98 -2.85 2.83 -17.98
C TYR A 98 -3.66 2.60 -19.26
N ILE A 99 -3.24 3.23 -20.36
CA ILE A 99 -3.73 2.88 -21.70
C ILE A 99 -3.12 1.51 -22.02
N PRO A 100 -3.92 0.44 -22.19
CA PRO A 100 -3.38 -0.81 -22.70
C PRO A 100 -2.75 -0.51 -24.06
N ILE A 101 -1.45 -0.74 -24.20
CA ILE A 101 -0.86 -0.84 -25.53
C ILE A 101 -1.51 -2.08 -26.13
N GLU A 102 -2.50 -1.88 -27.01
CA GLU A 102 -2.86 -2.93 -27.95
C GLU A 102 -1.61 -3.18 -28.78
N ILE A 103 -0.84 -4.21 -28.42
CA ILE A 103 0.12 -4.84 -29.30
C ILE A 103 -0.69 -5.54 -30.41
N ASN A 104 -1.28 -4.74 -31.29
CA ASN A 104 -1.63 -5.17 -32.62
C ASN A 104 -0.34 -5.01 -33.41
N GLU A 105 0.44 -6.09 -33.55
CA GLU A 105 1.36 -6.28 -34.67
C GLU A 105 2.05 -7.64 -34.52
N VAL A 106 1.51 -8.64 -35.20
CA VAL A 106 2.38 -9.49 -36.01
C VAL A 106 2.57 -8.69 -37.31
N ASP A 107 3.36 -7.62 -37.27
CA ASP A 107 3.84 -6.98 -38.48
C ASP A 107 4.79 -7.97 -39.13
N GLU A 108 4.27 -8.69 -40.14
CA GLU A 108 5.06 -9.54 -41.01
C GLU A 108 6.13 -8.66 -41.66
N LEU A 109 7.36 -8.73 -41.14
CA LEU A 109 8.56 -8.37 -41.86
C LEU A 109 8.69 -9.28 -43.09
N HIS A 110 7.93 -8.98 -44.13
CA HIS A 110 8.17 -9.55 -45.44
C HIS A 110 9.52 -9.03 -45.94
N SER A 111 10.44 -9.99 -46.06
CA SER A 111 11.81 -9.81 -46.49
C SER A 111 11.87 -9.36 -47.95
N GLU A 112 12.04 -8.06 -48.19
CA GLU A 112 12.45 -7.54 -49.51
C GLU A 112 13.90 -7.01 -49.53
N PHE A 113 14.77 -7.57 -48.70
CA PHE A 113 16.22 -7.40 -48.85
C PHE A 113 16.91 -8.75 -49.04
N SER A 114 16.70 -9.38 -50.18
CA SER A 114 17.60 -10.41 -50.72
C SER A 114 17.47 -10.51 -52.24
N SER A 115 18.04 -9.53 -52.94
CA SER A 115 18.70 -9.74 -54.23
C SER A 115 19.37 -8.44 -54.69
N LEU A 116 20.60 -8.21 -54.19
CA LEU A 116 21.69 -7.67 -55.00
C LEU A 116 22.49 -8.86 -55.55
#